data_AF-A0A2N2LTP7-F1
#
_entry.id   AF-A0A2N2LTP7-F1
#
_cell.length_a   1.000
_cell.length_b   1.000
_cell.length_c   1.000
_cell.angle_alpha   90.00
_cell.angle_beta   90.00
_cell.angle_gamma   90.00
#
_symmetry.space_group_name_H-M   'P 1'
#
loop_
_entity.id
_entity.type
_entity.pdbx_description
1 polymer ?
#
loop_
_entity_poly.entity_id
_entity_poly.type
_entity_poly.pdbx_seq_one_letter_code
_entity_poly.pdbx_strand_id
1 'polypeptide(L)'
;MAYNDRHFDEDTMWRGPVWTNINYFMIEALQKNGELDLARELRKKTLQMILEQGGMYEYYNARTGEPPVKAARVFGWTAAVFIDLAIQESQDPEHD
;
A
#
# COMPACT_ATOMS: atom_id res chain seq x y z
N MET A 1 0.58 12.42 3.51
CA MET A 1 1.22 13.75 3.35
C MET A 1 2.59 13.56 2.72
N ALA A 2 3.12 14.58 2.04
CA ALA A 2 4.45 14.49 1.44
C ALA A 2 5.55 14.70 2.51
N TYR A 3 6.75 14.16 2.28
CA TYR A 3 7.87 14.22 3.24
C TYR A 3 8.35 15.64 3.56
N ASN A 4 8.10 16.61 2.68
CA ASN A 4 8.46 18.01 2.88
C ASN A 4 7.36 18.83 3.57
N ASP A 5 6.24 18.21 3.95
CA ASP A 5 5.22 18.88 4.76
C ASP A 5 5.69 18.97 6.22
N ARG A 6 5.61 20.17 6.82
CA ARG A 6 6.01 20.41 8.22
C ARG A 6 5.22 19.58 9.25
N HIS A 7 4.07 19.04 8.87
CA HIS A 7 3.24 18.21 9.74
C HIS A 7 3.43 16.72 9.46
N PHE A 8 4.33 16.34 8.55
CA PHE A 8 4.59 14.95 8.22
C PHE A 8 5.04 14.21 9.48
N ASP A 9 4.38 13.08 9.74
CA ASP A 9 4.66 12.20 10.86
C ASP A 9 4.34 10.77 10.42
N GLU A 10 5.40 9.98 10.32
CA GLU A 10 5.43 8.59 9.84
C GLU A 10 4.77 7.57 10.78
N ASP A 11 4.44 7.95 12.01
CA ASP A 11 3.74 7.11 12.99
C ASP A 11 2.31 7.59 13.27
N THR A 12 1.92 8.75 12.72
CA THR A 12 0.60 9.34 12.95
C THR A 12 -0.34 9.12 11.75
N MET A 13 -1.21 8.11 11.84
CA MET A 13 -2.36 7.84 10.95
C MET A 13 -2.31 8.50 9.55
N TRP A 14 -3.09 9.55 9.31
CA TRP A 14 -3.24 10.21 8.01
C TRP A 14 -2.16 11.27 7.71
N ARG A 15 -1.16 11.39 8.58
CA ARG A 15 -0.12 12.43 8.51
C ARG A 15 1.22 11.95 7.93
N GLY A 16 1.29 10.73 7.43
CA GLY A 16 2.56 10.24 6.89
C GLY A 16 2.51 8.80 6.45
N PRO A 17 2.01 7.87 7.29
CA PRO A 17 1.88 6.47 6.94
C PRO A 17 1.24 6.19 5.59
N VAL A 18 1.63 5.07 5.00
CA VAL A 18 0.99 4.46 3.84
C VAL A 18 -0.29 3.77 4.29
N TRP A 19 -1.37 4.07 3.58
CA TRP A 19 -2.67 3.41 3.70
C TRP A 19 -2.92 2.61 2.43
N THR A 20 -3.18 1.31 2.59
CA THR A 20 -3.27 0.37 1.46
C THR A 20 -4.44 0.66 0.53
N ASN A 21 -5.57 1.15 1.06
CA ASN A 21 -6.70 1.61 0.28
C ASN A 21 -6.38 2.87 -0.55
N ILE A 22 -5.48 3.75 -0.09
CA ILE A 22 -5.03 4.89 -0.90
C ILE A 22 -4.14 4.38 -2.05
N ASN A 23 -3.21 3.46 -1.78
CA ASN A 23 -2.41 2.83 -2.84
C ASN A 23 -3.32 2.14 -3.86
N TYR A 24 -4.37 1.44 -3.42
CA TYR A 24 -5.36 0.82 -4.29
C TYR A 24 -5.99 1.84 -5.27
N PHE A 25 -6.50 2.97 -4.76
CA PHE A 25 -7.06 4.01 -5.63
C PHE A 25 -6.03 4.60 -6.59
N MET A 26 -4.78 4.74 -6.16
CA MET A 26 -3.70 5.22 -7.03
C MET A 26 -3.35 4.22 -8.13
N ILE A 27 -3.32 2.92 -7.83
CA ILE A 27 -3.10 1.84 -8.81
C ILE A 27 -4.21 1.88 -9.88
N GLU A 28 -5.47 1.92 -9.45
CA GLU A 28 -6.64 2.02 -10.35
C GLU A 28 -6.59 3.28 -11.22
N ALA A 29 -6.20 4.42 -10.63
CA ALA A 29 -6.07 5.67 -11.36
C ALA A 29 -4.94 5.59 -12.41
N LEU A 30 -3.78 5.04 -12.05
CA LEU A 30 -2.66 4.87 -12.97
C LEU A 30 -3.04 3.96 -14.15
N GLN A 31 -3.68 2.82 -13.88
CA GLN A 31 -4.19 1.92 -14.92
C GLN A 31 -5.14 2.63 -15.88
N LYS A 32 -6.11 3.39 -15.36
CA LYS A 32 -7.09 4.13 -16.17
C LYS A 32 -6.46 5.25 -17.00
N ASN A 33 -5.31 5.77 -16.60
CA ASN A 33 -4.58 6.79 -17.34
C ASN A 33 -3.50 6.20 -18.28
N GLY A 34 -3.38 4.87 -18.37
CA GLY A 34 -2.40 4.21 -19.23
C GLY A 34 -0.98 4.13 -18.65
N GLU A 35 -0.78 4.55 -17.40
CA GLU A 35 0.50 4.49 -16.68
C GLU A 35 0.72 3.08 -16.09
N LEU A 36 0.75 2.06 -16.96
CA LEU A 36 0.68 0.66 -16.57
C LEU A 36 1.90 0.21 -15.76
N ASP A 37 3.11 0.58 -16.18
CA ASP A 37 4.35 0.17 -15.50
C ASP A 37 4.41 0.71 -14.07
N LEU A 38 4.00 1.98 -13.88
CA LEU A 38 3.95 2.60 -12.56
C LEU A 38 2.86 1.97 -11.68
N ALA A 39 1.71 1.60 -12.28
CA ALA A 39 0.67 0.86 -11.57
C ALA A 39 1.18 -0.51 -11.08
N ARG A 40 1.90 -1.25 -11.95
CA ARG A 40 2.52 -2.53 -11.59
C ARG A 40 3.56 -2.38 -10.50
N GLU A 41 4.44 -1.38 -10.61
CA GLU A 41 5.46 -1.10 -9.59
C GLU A 41 4.82 -0.82 -8.22
N LEU A 42 3.80 0.05 -8.19
CA LEU A 42 3.09 0.39 -6.95
C LEU A 42 2.33 -0.82 -6.38
N ARG A 43 1.72 -1.65 -7.23
CA ARG A 43 1.07 -2.90 -6.80
C ARG A 43 2.05 -3.87 -6.16
N LYS A 44 3.18 -4.16 -6.84
CA LYS A 44 4.24 -5.03 -6.32
C LYS A 44 4.80 -4.54 -4.99
N LYS A 45 5.13 -3.25 -4.88
CA LYS A 45 5.61 -2.63 -3.64
C LYS A 45 4.58 -2.70 -2.51
N THR A 46 3.30 -2.50 -2.82
CA THR A 46 2.22 -2.58 -1.82
C THR A 46 2.05 -4.01 -1.30
N LEU A 47 2.04 -5.01 -2.18
CA LEU A 47 1.97 -6.42 -1.80
C LEU A 47 3.18 -6.83 -0.96
N GLN A 48 4.39 -6.47 -1.39
CA GLN A 48 5.62 -6.76 -0.68
C GLN A 48 5.62 -6.16 0.74
N MET A 49 5.28 -4.87 0.86
CA MET A 49 5.20 -4.18 2.16
C MET A 49 4.26 -4.91 3.12
N ILE A 50 3.10 -5.38 2.65
CA ILE A 50 2.14 -6.11 3.48
C ILE A 50 2.70 -7.49 3.90
N LEU A 51 3.30 -8.23 2.96
CA LEU A 51 3.82 -9.58 3.18
C LEU A 51 4.97 -9.61 4.20
N GLU A 52 5.85 -8.61 4.17
CA GLU A 52 7.02 -8.52 5.05
C GLU A 52 6.66 -8.40 6.54
N GLN A 53 5.44 -7.94 6.88
CA GLN A 53 5.03 -7.71 8.27
C GLN A 53 4.37 -8.91 8.95
N GLY A 54 4.15 -10.02 8.21
CA GLY A 54 3.49 -11.22 8.77
C GLY A 54 2.06 -10.98 9.28
N GLY A 55 1.40 -9.93 8.80
CA GLY A 55 0.07 -9.53 9.24
C GLY A 55 -0.50 -8.34 8.47
N MET A 56 -1.82 -8.19 8.54
CA MET A 56 -2.56 -7.09 7.90
C MET A 56 -2.79 -5.97 8.92
N TYR A 57 -2.19 -4.80 8.70
CA TYR A 57 -2.26 -3.65 9.60
C TYR A 57 -3.01 -2.49 8.96
N GLU A 58 -3.54 -1.59 9.79
CA GLU A 58 -4.32 -0.43 9.35
C GLU A 58 -3.53 0.54 8.46
N TYR A 59 -2.27 0.81 8.83
CA TYR A 59 -1.34 1.66 8.08
C TYR A 59 0.10 1.27 8.40
N TYR A 60 1.01 1.70 7.53
CA TYR A 60 2.43 1.29 7.54
C TYR A 60 3.33 2.53 7.47
N ASN A 61 4.46 2.51 8.16
CA ASN A 61 5.45 3.59 8.09
C ASN A 61 5.93 3.75 6.63
N ALA A 62 5.89 4.99 6.12
CA ALA A 62 6.18 5.24 4.70
C ALA A 62 7.64 5.02 4.28
N ARG A 63 8.56 4.94 5.25
CA ARG A 63 10.00 4.74 5.02
C ARG A 63 10.42 3.30 5.22
N THR A 64 9.92 2.67 6.29
CA THR A 64 10.38 1.33 6.70
C THR A 64 9.40 0.23 6.32
N GLY A 65 8.13 0.56 6.03
CA GLY A 65 7.08 -0.43 5.84
C GLY A 65 6.62 -1.09 7.15
N GLU A 66 7.21 -0.74 8.30
CA GLU A 66 6.82 -1.31 9.59
C GLU A 66 5.48 -0.71 10.06
N PRO A 67 4.57 -1.52 10.62
CA PRO A 67 3.32 -1.01 11.17
C PRO A 67 3.60 -0.24 12.48
N PRO A 68 3.09 0.99 12.65
CA PRO A 68 3.22 1.70 13.91
C PRO A 68 2.54 0.95 15.06
N VAL A 69 3.05 1.11 16.29
CA VAL A 69 2.53 0.41 17.50
C VAL A 69 1.03 0.61 17.71
N LYS A 70 0.49 1.73 17.26
CA LYS A 70 -0.93 2.10 17.40
C LYS A 70 -1.82 1.57 16.26
N ALA A 71 -1.26 0.99 15.20
CA ALA A 71 -2.03 0.49 14.08
C ALA A 71 -2.79 -0.79 14.47
N ALA A 72 -4.07 -0.85 14.10
CA ALA A 72 -4.86 -2.06 14.34
C ALA A 72 -4.32 -3.25 13.52
N ARG A 73 -4.26 -4.43 14.15
CA ARG A 73 -3.92 -5.71 13.50
C ARG A 73 -5.19 -6.43 13.02
N VAL A 74 -5.06 -7.26 11.98
CA VAL A 74 -6.18 -7.97 11.32
C VAL A 74 -7.17 -6.96 10.72
N PHE A 75 -6.64 -5.94 10.04
CA PHE A 75 -7.45 -4.86 9.50
C PHE A 75 -8.15 -5.26 8.19
N GLY A 76 -9.48 -5.19 8.17
CA GLY A 76 -10.30 -5.72 7.08
C GLY A 76 -10.05 -5.08 5.71
N TRP A 77 -9.82 -3.76 5.65
CA TRP A 77 -9.54 -3.09 4.38
C TRP A 77 -8.21 -3.53 3.79
N THR A 78 -7.18 -3.65 4.62
CA THR A 78 -5.87 -4.16 4.19
C THR A 78 -5.97 -5.58 3.67
N ALA A 79 -6.75 -6.45 4.34
CA ALA A 79 -7.00 -7.80 3.87
C ALA A 79 -7.73 -7.81 2.50
N ALA A 80 -8.75 -6.98 2.33
CA ALA A 80 -9.50 -6.88 1.07
C ALA A 80 -8.63 -6.37 -0.09
N VAL A 81 -7.87 -5.29 0.15
CA VAL A 81 -6.92 -4.73 -0.83
C VAL A 81 -5.84 -5.74 -1.18
N PHE A 82 -5.29 -6.44 -0.19
CA PHE A 82 -4.28 -7.47 -0.44
C PHE A 82 -4.80 -8.58 -1.35
N ILE A 83 -6.00 -9.10 -1.08
CA ILE A 83 -6.61 -10.15 -1.92
C ILE A 83 -6.80 -9.66 -3.36
N ASP A 84 -7.36 -8.46 -3.54
CA ASP A 84 -7.63 -7.93 -4.87
C ASP A 84 -6.33 -7.70 -5.65
N LEU A 85 -5.34 -7.03 -5.04
CA LEU A 85 -4.05 -6.77 -5.68
C LEU A 85 -3.28 -8.07 -5.96
N ALA A 86 -3.39 -9.10 -5.11
CA ALA A 86 -2.76 -10.39 -5.35
C ALA A 86 -3.39 -11.13 -6.53
N ILE A 87 -4.72 -11.05 -6.69
CA ILE A 87 -5.41 -11.59 -7.86
C ILE A 87 -4.95 -10.85 -9.12
N GLN A 88 -4.93 -9.50 -9.09
CA GLN A 88 -4.45 -8.70 -10.21
C GLN A 88 -3.00 -9.04 -10.59
N GLU A 89 -2.12 -9.18 -9.60
CA GLU A 89 -0.72 -9.56 -9.83
C GLU A 89 -0.63 -10.95 -10.48
N SER A 90 -1.37 -11.94 -9.96
CA SER A 90 -1.39 -13.32 -10.51
C SER A 90 -1.88 -13.42 -11.95
N GLN A 91 -2.62 -12.41 -12.42
CA GLN A 91 -3.18 -12.34 -13.77
C GLN A 91 -2.36 -11.43 -14.69
N ASP A 92 -1.32 -10.77 -14.18
CA ASP A 92 -0.50 -9.88 -15.00
C ASP A 92 0.30 -10.72 -16.01
N PRO A 93 0.15 -10.47 -17.32
CA PRO A 93 0.88 -11.22 -18.35
C PRO A 93 2.40 -11.01 -18.31
N GLU A 94 2.89 -10.00 -17.58
CA GLU A 94 4.32 -9.74 -17.35
C GLU A 94 4.80 -10.27 -15.98
N HIS A 95 4.07 -11.21 -15.37
CA HIS A 95 4.46 -11.91 -14.15
C HIS A 95 5.51 -13.01 -14.45
N ASP A 96 6.70 -12.61 -14.88
CA ASP A 96 7.91 -13.46 -14.91
C ASP A 96 8.78 -13.22 -13.66
#